data_AF-A0A9E5EAF3-F1
#
_entry.id   AF-A0A9E5EAF3-F1
#
_cell.length_a   1.000
_cell.length_b   1.000
_cell.length_c   1.000
_cell.angle_alpha   90.00
_cell.angle_beta   90.00
_cell.angle_gamma   90.00
#
_symmetry.space_group_name_H-M   'P 1'
#
loop_
_entity.id
_entity.type
_entity.pdbx_description
1 polymer ?
#
loop_
_entity_poly.entity_id
_entity_poly.type
_entity_poly.pdbx_seq_one_letter_code
_entity_poly.pdbx_strand_id
1 'polypeptide(L)'
;MEQRNLTEDEVDLIDDDYEDSHLGERAKLAIAFADAFLGAQGPLDAELQQRVDGEFSPAELAELGIGLALFHGFSKMLIVSGCEPEDMPTTVLSAPGSKPA
;
A
#
# COMPACT_ATOMS: atom_id res chain seq x y z
N MET A 1 7.87 -5.42 -22.93
CA MET A 1 7.89 -4.54 -21.76
C MET A 1 9.11 -4.88 -20.95
N GLU A 2 10.01 -3.94 -20.70
CA GLU A 2 11.10 -4.12 -19.74
C GLU A 2 10.54 -3.90 -18.32
N GLN A 3 10.59 -4.93 -17.48
CA GLN A 3 10.34 -4.77 -16.05
C GLN A 3 11.62 -4.17 -15.43
N ARG A 4 11.58 -2.90 -15.02
CA ARG A 4 12.60 -2.31 -14.17
C ARG A 4 12.30 -2.69 -12.72
N ASN A 5 13.21 -3.40 -12.08
CA ASN A 5 13.16 -3.61 -10.63
C ASN A 5 13.65 -2.35 -9.90
N LEU A 6 13.07 -2.08 -8.74
CA LEU A 6 13.59 -1.09 -7.80
C LEU A 6 14.90 -1.62 -7.18
N THR A 7 15.82 -0.73 -6.84
CA THR A 7 16.96 -1.07 -5.97
C THR A 7 16.53 -1.09 -4.51
N GLU A 8 17.30 -1.75 -3.63
CA GLU A 8 17.03 -1.71 -2.17
C GLU A 8 16.99 -0.27 -1.65
N ASP A 9 17.93 0.58 -2.10
CA ASP A 9 17.95 2.01 -1.74
C ASP A 9 16.68 2.76 -2.18
N GLU A 10 16.04 2.36 -3.30
CA GLU A 10 14.77 2.95 -3.73
C GLU A 10 13.59 2.42 -2.91
N VAL A 11 13.64 1.15 -2.49
CA VAL A 11 12.60 0.56 -1.62
C VAL A 11 12.55 1.25 -0.27
N ASP A 12 13.71 1.63 0.29
CA ASP A 12 13.80 2.37 1.55
C ASP A 12 13.16 3.77 1.50
N LEU A 13 12.84 4.28 0.31
CA LEU A 13 12.16 5.56 0.11
C LEU A 13 10.63 5.44 0.09
N ILE A 14 10.09 4.22 0.08
CA ILE A 14 8.65 3.97 0.14
C ILE A 14 8.20 4.07 1.59
N ASP A 15 8.04 5.31 2.04
CA ASP A 15 7.56 5.68 3.37
C ASP A 15 6.63 6.91 3.26
N ASP A 16 6.06 7.40 4.37
CA ASP A 16 5.05 8.47 4.38
C ASP A 16 5.46 9.74 3.60
N ASP A 17 6.77 10.04 3.51
CA ASP A 17 7.33 11.20 2.80
C ASP A 17 7.84 10.88 1.37
N TYR A 18 7.40 9.78 0.75
CA TYR A 18 7.89 9.33 -0.56
C TYR A 18 7.71 10.39 -1.68
N GLU A 19 6.76 11.30 -1.53
CA GLU A 19 6.48 12.37 -2.49
C GLU A 19 7.69 13.30 -2.69
N ASP A 20 8.44 13.56 -1.62
CA ASP A 20 9.63 14.42 -1.60
C ASP A 20 10.93 13.64 -1.89
N SER A 21 10.84 12.32 -2.02
CA SER A 21 12.00 11.46 -2.31
C SER A 21 12.49 11.61 -3.76
N HIS A 22 13.61 10.95 -4.07
CA HIS A 22 14.15 10.86 -5.43
C HIS A 22 13.59 9.67 -6.23
N LEU A 23 12.51 9.04 -5.77
CA LEU A 23 11.81 8.01 -6.55
C LEU A 23 11.34 8.54 -7.91
N GLY A 24 11.40 7.67 -8.91
CA GLY A 24 10.85 7.97 -10.23
C GLY A 24 9.35 8.24 -10.17
N GLU A 25 8.86 9.13 -11.05
CA GLU A 25 7.45 9.53 -11.07
C GLU A 25 6.49 8.34 -11.18
N ARG A 26 6.81 7.36 -12.02
CA ARG A 26 6.02 6.12 -12.14
C ARG A 26 5.86 5.37 -10.81
N ALA A 27 6.92 5.30 -10.01
CA ALA A 27 6.87 4.64 -8.71
C ALA A 27 5.99 5.44 -7.74
N LYS A 28 6.15 6.77 -7.69
CA LYS A 28 5.32 7.64 -6.86
C LYS A 28 3.83 7.52 -7.22
N LEU A 29 3.49 7.50 -8.51
CA LEU A 29 2.11 7.32 -8.96
C LEU A 29 1.55 5.93 -8.63
N ALA A 30 2.37 4.88 -8.65
CA ALA A 30 1.96 3.55 -8.22
C ALA A 30 1.69 3.50 -6.70
N ILE A 31 2.51 4.18 -5.88
CA ILE A 31 2.31 4.28 -4.43
C ILE A 31 1.02 5.06 -4.14
N ALA A 32 0.82 6.21 -4.77
CA ALA A 32 -0.42 6.99 -4.63
C ALA A 32 -1.68 6.17 -4.98
N PHE A 33 -1.63 5.41 -6.08
CA PHE A 33 -2.70 4.49 -6.43
C PHE A 33 -2.93 3.42 -5.36
N ALA A 34 -1.85 2.86 -4.79
CA ALA A 34 -1.93 1.87 -3.73
C ALA A 34 -2.55 2.44 -2.44
N ASP A 35 -2.16 3.65 -2.03
CA ASP A 35 -2.72 4.33 -0.86
C ASP A 35 -4.22 4.57 -1.01
N ALA A 36 -4.65 5.01 -2.20
CA ALA A 36 -6.05 5.19 -2.50
C ALA A 36 -6.82 3.86 -2.52
N PHE A 37 -6.23 2.81 -3.09
CA PHE A 37 -6.83 1.46 -3.13
C PHE A 37 -7.00 0.86 -1.73
N LEU A 38 -6.00 1.04 -0.86
CA LEU A 38 -6.00 0.52 0.51
C LEU A 38 -6.80 1.40 1.48
N GLY A 39 -7.19 2.61 1.05
CA GLY A 39 -7.94 3.56 1.86
C GLY A 39 -7.09 4.29 2.92
N ALA A 40 -5.77 4.34 2.72
CA ALA A 40 -4.84 5.03 3.63
C ALA A 40 -4.99 6.55 3.54
N GLN A 41 -5.12 7.09 2.32
CA GLN A 41 -5.17 8.54 2.07
C GLN A 41 -6.47 9.01 1.37
N GLY A 42 -7.48 8.14 1.29
CA GLY A 42 -8.73 8.44 0.59
C GLY A 42 -8.61 8.33 -0.94
N PRO A 43 -9.65 8.71 -1.71
CA PRO A 43 -9.63 8.60 -3.16
C PRO A 43 -8.64 9.60 -3.79
N LEU A 44 -8.07 9.25 -4.94
CA LEU A 44 -7.27 10.16 -5.76
C LEU A 44 -8.10 11.39 -6.15
N ASP A 45 -7.49 12.57 -6.08
CA ASP A 45 -8.10 13.77 -6.64
C ASP A 45 -8.05 13.76 -8.18
N ALA A 46 -8.71 14.73 -8.81
CA ALA A 46 -8.84 14.77 -10.27
C ALA A 46 -7.50 14.99 -10.99
N GLU A 47 -6.56 15.71 -10.38
CA GLU A 47 -5.24 15.98 -10.98
C GLU A 47 -4.37 14.72 -10.92
N LEU A 48 -4.35 14.07 -9.76
CA LEU A 48 -3.60 12.84 -9.54
C LEU A 48 -4.16 11.68 -10.35
N GLN A 49 -5.49 11.57 -10.48
CA GLN A 49 -6.12 10.59 -11.35
C GLN A 49 -5.69 10.77 -12.81
N GLN A 50 -5.62 12.01 -13.31
CA GLN A 50 -5.15 12.27 -14.68
C GLN A 50 -3.70 11.86 -14.88
N ARG A 51 -2.83 12.07 -13.88
CA ARG A 51 -1.42 11.65 -13.94
C ARG A 51 -1.30 10.12 -13.95
N VAL A 52 -2.08 9.43 -13.12
CA VAL A 52 -2.15 7.96 -13.10
C VAL A 52 -2.63 7.42 -14.45
N ASP A 53 -3.72 7.96 -15.00
CA ASP A 53 -4.26 7.53 -16.30
C ASP A 53 -3.33 7.86 -17.48
N GLY A 54 -2.45 8.86 -17.32
CA GLY A 54 -1.43 9.20 -18.31
C GLY A 54 -0.20 8.28 -18.28
N GLU A 55 0.15 7.75 -17.11
CA GLU A 55 1.34 6.92 -16.89
C GLU A 55 1.05 5.41 -17.07
N PHE A 56 -0.14 4.96 -16.70
CA PHE A 56 -0.51 3.55 -16.73
C PHE A 56 -1.64 3.27 -17.71
N SER A 57 -1.50 2.18 -18.46
CA SER A 57 -2.61 1.63 -19.22
C SER A 57 -3.66 1.00 -18.30
N PRO A 58 -4.91 0.84 -18.76
CA PRO A 58 -5.95 0.15 -17.98
C PRO A 58 -5.57 -1.28 -17.58
N ALA A 59 -4.78 -1.97 -18.40
CA ALA A 59 -4.28 -3.32 -18.10
C ALA A 59 -3.25 -3.31 -16.97
N GLU A 60 -2.32 -2.35 -16.96
CA GLU A 60 -1.33 -2.20 -15.89
C GLU A 60 -2.01 -1.80 -14.57
N LEU A 61 -3.03 -0.93 -14.60
CA LEU A 61 -3.82 -0.59 -13.41
C LEU A 61 -4.58 -1.81 -12.86
N ALA A 62 -5.13 -2.65 -13.74
CA ALA A 62 -5.78 -3.89 -13.33
C ALA A 62 -4.77 -4.86 -12.70
N GLU A 63 -3.57 -5.01 -13.27
CA GLU A 63 -2.50 -5.83 -12.70
C GLU A 63 -2.03 -5.32 -11.34
N LEU A 64 -1.80 -4.00 -11.21
CA LEU A 64 -1.48 -3.36 -9.93
C LEU A 64 -2.56 -3.62 -8.89
N GLY A 65 -3.83 -3.42 -9.25
CA GLY A 65 -4.97 -3.67 -8.36
C GLY A 65 -5.09 -5.13 -7.93
N ILE A 66 -4.85 -6.09 -8.83
CA ILE A 66 -4.83 -7.53 -8.49
C ILE A 66 -3.69 -7.84 -7.51
N GLY A 67 -2.50 -7.32 -7.77
CA GLY A 67 -1.34 -7.47 -6.88
C GLY A 67 -1.63 -6.93 -5.48
N LEU A 68 -2.15 -5.70 -5.40
CA LEU A 68 -2.53 -5.08 -4.13
C LEU A 68 -3.60 -5.88 -3.39
N ALA A 69 -4.66 -6.32 -4.07
CA ALA A 69 -5.70 -7.14 -3.47
C ALA A 69 -5.15 -8.45 -2.89
N LEU A 70 -4.24 -9.10 -3.62
CA LEU A 70 -3.61 -10.35 -3.20
C LEU A 70 -2.75 -10.16 -1.94
N PHE A 71 -1.82 -9.21 -1.97
CA PHE A 71 -0.92 -8.95 -0.84
C PHE A 71 -1.67 -8.39 0.38
N HIS A 72 -2.67 -7.54 0.16
CA HIS A 72 -3.53 -7.05 1.24
C HIS A 72 -4.32 -8.19 1.90
N GLY A 73 -4.87 -9.12 1.10
CA GLY A 73 -5.53 -10.32 1.61
C GLY A 73 -4.60 -11.19 2.44
N PHE A 74 -3.38 -11.45 1.95
CA PHE A 74 -2.38 -12.24 2.67
C PHE A 74 -1.93 -11.57 3.97
N SER A 75 -1.74 -10.25 3.99
CA SER A 75 -1.36 -9.53 5.21
C SER A 75 -2.33 -9.81 6.36
N LYS A 76 -3.64 -9.82 6.08
CA LYS A 76 -4.68 -10.14 7.08
C LYS A 76 -4.67 -11.60 7.49
N MET A 77 -4.39 -12.52 6.57
CA MET A 77 -4.25 -13.94 6.88
C MET A 77 -3.06 -14.22 7.80
N LEU A 78 -1.95 -13.50 7.60
CA LEU A 78 -0.77 -13.60 8.48
C LEU A 78 -1.09 -13.11 9.89
N ILE A 79 -1.74 -11.94 10.01
CA ILE A 79 -2.16 -11.38 11.30
C ILE A 79 -3.07 -12.36 12.05
N VAL A 80 -4.15 -12.85 11.42
CA VAL A 80 -5.09 -13.75 12.12
C VAL A 80 -4.47 -15.11 12.49
N SER A 81 -3.39 -15.51 11.82
CA SER A 81 -2.65 -16.74 12.12
C SER A 81 -1.59 -16.55 13.22
N GLY A 82 -1.44 -15.35 13.77
CA GLY A 82 -0.40 -15.02 14.74
C GLY A 82 1.00 -14.89 14.13
N CYS A 83 1.09 -14.63 12.83
CA CYS A 83 2.33 -14.35 12.11
C CYS A 83 2.56 -12.83 11.93
N GLU A 84 2.06 -12.02 12.85
CA GLU A 84 2.38 -10.60 12.92
C GLU A 84 3.85 -10.37 13.34
N PRO A 85 4.49 -9.27 12.89
CA PRO A 85 5.82 -8.90 13.35
C PRO A 85 5.88 -8.73 14.88
N GLU A 86 6.97 -9.15 15.51
CA GLU A 86 7.14 -9.07 16.97
C GLU A 86 7.01 -7.63 17.50
N ASP A 87 7.42 -6.64 16.70
CA ASP A 87 7.39 -5.21 17.06
C ASP A 87 6.04 -4.52 16.74
N MET A 88 5.03 -5.25 16.23
CA MET A 88 3.74 -4.67 15.88
C MET A 88 2.95 -4.27 17.14
N PRO A 89 2.44 -3.02 17.26
CA PRO A 89 1.68 -2.59 18.42
C PRO A 89 0.41 -3.42 18.63
N THR A 90 0.31 -4.14 19.74
CA THR A 90 -0.89 -4.92 20.10
C THR A 90 -1.91 -4.06 20.82
N THR A 91 -3.16 -4.08 20.36
CA THR A 91 -4.28 -3.51 21.12
C THR A 91 -4.97 -4.60 21.92
N VAL A 92 -4.95 -4.51 23.25
CA VAL A 92 -5.67 -5.43 24.13
C VAL A 92 -7.10 -4.94 24.31
N LEU A 93 -8.05 -5.63 23.66
CA LEU A 93 -9.48 -5.38 23.82
C LEU A 93 -10.07 -6.36 24.83
N SER A 94 -10.79 -5.85 25.83
CA SER A 94 -11.59 -6.70 26.71
C SER A 94 -12.72 -7.35 25.91
N ALA A 95 -12.95 -8.65 26.15
CA ALA A 95 -14.07 -9.34 25.52
C ALA A 95 -15.40 -8.62 25.87
N PRO A 96 -16.32 -8.45 24.91
CA PRO A 96 -17.59 -7.77 25.17
C PRO A 96 -18.34 -8.41 26.35
N GLY A 97 -18.70 -7.60 27.36
CA GLY A 97 -19.41 -8.05 28.55
C GLY A 97 -18.53 -8.54 29.71
N SER A 98 -17.20 -8.57 29.55
CA SER A 98 -16.29 -8.77 30.68
C SER A 98 -16.19 -7.50 31.53
N LYS A 99 -16.10 -7.66 32.86
CA LYS A 99 -15.85 -6.53 33.77
C LYS A 99 -14.39 -6.11 33.56
N PRO A 100 -14.07 -4.80 33.45
CA PRO A 100 -12.67 -4.38 33.41
C PRO A 100 -11.98 -4.85 34.69
N ALA A 101 -10.77 -5.41 34.54
CA ALA A 101 -9.90 -5.81 35.64
C ALA A 101 -9.35 -4.58 36.38
#